data_AF-A0A220SWX1-F1
#
_entry.id   AF-A0A220SWX1-F1
#
_cell.length_a   1.000
_cell.length_b   1.000
_cell.length_c   1.000
_cell.angle_alpha   90.00
_cell.angle_beta   90.00
_cell.angle_gamma   90.00
#
_symmetry.space_group_name_H-M   'P 1'
#
loop_
_entity.id
_entity.type
_entity.pdbx_description
1 polymer ?
#
loop_
_entity_poly.entity_id
_entity_poly.type
_entity_poly.pdbx_seq_one_letter_code
_entity_poly.pdbx_strand_id
1 'polypeptide(L)' 'MDRHEIEGHEVIEGEVKPTGNGAHVLVPKDWRGADVKIVRTSDSNE' A
#
# COMPACT_ATOMS: atom_id res chain seq x y z
N MET A 1 -16.37 -7.87 0.70
CA MET A 1 -14.95 -7.58 1.02
C MET A 1 -15.00 -6.63 2.18
N ASP A 2 -14.52 -7.08 3.34
CA ASP A 2 -14.49 -6.27 4.56
C ASP A 2 -13.58 -5.06 4.34
N ARG A 3 -14.10 -3.86 4.62
CA ARG A 3 -13.35 -2.61 4.54
C ARG A 3 -12.55 -2.48 5.83
N HIS A 4 -11.23 -2.47 5.71
CA HIS A 4 -10.34 -2.23 6.84
C HIS A 4 -10.02 -0.73 6.91
N GLU A 5 -10.10 -0.15 8.11
CA GLU A 5 -9.79 1.25 8.36
C GLU A 5 -8.85 1.40 9.54
N ILE A 6 -7.90 2.32 9.44
CA ILE A 6 -7.06 2.79 10.55
C ILE A 6 -7.29 4.29 10.69
N GLU A 7 -7.77 4.73 11.85
CA GLU A 7 -8.07 6.15 12.11
C GLU A 7 -9.01 6.77 11.05
N GLY A 8 -9.97 6.00 10.52
CA GLY A 8 -10.91 6.45 9.47
C GLY A 8 -10.31 6.52 8.05
N HIS A 9 -9.08 6.07 7.86
CA HIS A 9 -8.43 5.98 6.56
C HIS A 9 -8.57 4.56 6.01
N GLU A 10 -8.91 4.44 4.73
CA GLU A 10 -8.99 3.16 4.02
C GLU A 10 -7.64 2.45 4.02
N VAL A 11 -7.65 1.15 4.36
CA VAL A 11 -6.48 0.28 4.34
C VAL A 11 -6.64 -0.74 3.22
N ILE A 12 -5.57 -0.87 2.43
CA ILE A 12 -5.43 -1.92 1.43
C ILE A 12 -4.18 -2.74 1.74
N GLU A 13 -4.27 -4.05 1.51
CA GLU A 13 -3.10 -4.91 1.53
C GLU A 13 -2.58 -5.07 0.10
N GLY A 14 -1.27 -4.94 -0.07
CA GLY A 14 -0.63 -5.03 -1.37
C GLY A 14 0.80 -5.52 -1.26
N GLU A 15 1.21 -6.28 -2.26
CA GLU A 15 2.59 -6.73 -2.39
C GLU A 15 3.46 -5.62 -3.00
N VAL A 16 4.59 -5.35 -2.36
CA VAL A 16 5.62 -4.45 -2.87
C VAL A 16 6.37 -5.16 -4.01
N LYS A 17 6.37 -4.57 -5.21
CA LYS A 17 7.01 -5.14 -6.41
C LYS A 17 8.21 -4.32 -6.88
N PRO A 18 9.27 -4.95 -7.41
CA PRO A 18 10.39 -4.22 -8.00
C PRO A 18 9.93 -3.44 -9.24
N THR A 19 10.47 -2.26 -9.45
CA THR A 19 10.22 -1.42 -10.63
C THR A 19 11.41 -0.50 -10.84
N GLY A 20 12.16 -0.77 -11.93
CA GLY A 20 13.44 -0.09 -12.16
C GLY A 20 14.39 -0.29 -10.98
N ASN A 21 14.90 0.81 -10.45
CA ASN A 21 15.80 0.82 -9.28
C ASN A 21 15.07 0.96 -7.93
N GLY A 22 13.73 0.92 -7.93
CA GLY A 22 12.90 1.09 -6.73
C GLY A 22 11.86 -0.02 -6.58
N ALA A 23 10.93 0.19 -5.65
CA ALA A 23 9.82 -0.72 -5.41
C ALA A 23 8.51 0.07 -5.25
N HIS A 24 7.40 -0.52 -5.69
CA HIS A 24 6.08 0.11 -5.68
C HIS A 24 5.03 -0.82 -5.12
N VAL A 25 3.99 -0.24 -4.52
CA VAL A 25 2.69 -0.89 -4.28
C VAL A 25 1.68 -0.28 -5.24
N LEU A 26 0.85 -1.11 -5.87
CA LEU A 26 -0.24 -0.60 -6.70
C LEU A 26 -1.42 -0.22 -5.81
N VAL A 27 -1.91 1.01 -5.99
CA VAL A 27 -3.07 1.56 -5.28
C VAL A 27 -4.23 1.82 -6.26
N PRO A 28 -5.49 1.96 -5.77
CA PRO A 28 -6.61 2.35 -6.61
C PRO A 28 -6.33 3.63 -7.41
N LYS A 29 -6.78 3.66 -8.68
CA LYS A 29 -6.58 4.83 -9.56
C LYS A 29 -7.20 6.11 -9.02
N ASP A 30 -8.22 6.00 -8.18
CA ASP A 30 -8.93 7.16 -7.63
C ASP A 30 -8.14 7.84 -6.50
N TRP A 31 -7.07 7.23 -5.99
CA TRP A 31 -6.15 7.83 -5.02
C TRP A 31 -5.09 8.76 -5.64
N ARG A 32 -5.12 8.99 -6.96
CA ARG A 32 -4.17 9.90 -7.63
C ARG A 32 -4.22 11.30 -7.01
N GLY A 33 -3.08 11.78 -6.54
CA GLY A 33 -2.95 13.09 -5.90
C GLY A 33 -3.26 13.11 -4.39
N ALA A 34 -3.61 11.98 -3.80
CA ALA A 34 -3.76 11.86 -2.35
C ALA A 34 -2.40 11.68 -1.66
N ASP A 35 -2.27 12.21 -0.44
CA ASP A 35 -1.19 11.90 0.47
C ASP A 35 -1.47 10.55 1.14
N VAL A 36 -0.49 9.63 1.09
CA VAL A 36 -0.64 8.27 1.65
C VAL A 36 0.51 7.93 2.59
N LYS A 37 0.23 7.09 3.59
CA LYS A 37 1.23 6.48 4.46
C LYS A 37 1.28 4.98 4.16
N ILE A 38 2.49 4.41 4.10
CA ILE A 38 2.70 2.98 3.89
C ILE A 38 3.22 2.37 5.20
N VAL A 39 2.58 1.29 5.65
CA VAL A 39 3.01 0.52 6.82
C VAL A 39 3.46 -0.86 6.33
N ARG A 40 4.72 -1.22 6.64
CA ARG A 40 5.25 -2.55 6.33
C ARG A 40 4.74 -3.57 7.35
N THR A 41 4.12 -4.64 6.89
CA THR A 41 3.50 -5.67 7.74
C THR A 41 4.25 -7.01 7.73
N SER A 42 5.19 -7.22 6.80
CA SER A 42 6.04 -8.41 6.72
C SER A 42 7.48 -8.06 6.35
N ASP A 43 8.42 -8.92 6.78
CA ASP A 43 9.80 -8.86 6.33
C ASP A 43 10.02 -9.67 5.05
N SER A 44 10.89 -9.18 4.16
CA SER A 44 11.17 -9.83 2.87
C SER A 44 12.41 -10.73 2.91
N ASN A 45 13.00 -10.90 4.10
CA ASN A 45 14.27 -11.58 4.32
C ASN A 45 14.08 -12.95 5.01
N GLU A 46 13.01 -13.65 4.65
CA GLU A 46 12.79 -15.07 4.99
C GLU A 46 12.92 -15.94 3.74
#